data_AF-A0A2K6GQ13-F1
#
_entry.id   AF-A0A2K6GQ13-F1
#
_cell.length_a   1.000
_cell.length_b   1.000
_cell.length_c   1.000
_cell.angle_alpha   90.00
_cell.angle_beta   90.00
_cell.angle_gamma   90.00
#
_symmetry.space_group_name_H-M   'P 1'
#
loop_
_entity.id
_entity.type
_entity.pdbx_description
1 polymer ?
#
loop_
_entity_poly.entity_id
_entity_poly.type
_entity_poly.pdbx_seq_one_letter_code
_entity_poly.pdbx_strand_id
1 'polypeptide(L)'
;MAFARLRARLLLRRLSGPLRARRGVCARAMAPPCRFALELPDCTLAHFALGADNPGDADAGDARPDPRLAVLLGPPGRSYSLCVALGPEVGCRARVRGARLHQRLLHQLRRGPFQRCQLRRLLCYCPGGQAGGAQHGLLLRDPSDGPDTRCALLDLLGTCEEAPRPLLGEFEADAQGQLWQRLWAVQDGRRLQVGHARVLPAPEPPLHPVVPDLASSVVFPDREAARVVLEECTPFIPEAREVLELVDRCPKQVQRGKFPVIAIEGLDATGKTTVTQSVSGLLNAVLLKSPPSCIGQWRKIFDDEPTIIRRAFYSLGNYIVASEIAKESARSPVIID
;
A
#
# COMPACT_ATOMS: atom_id res chain seq x y z
N MET A 1 -48.71 -48.07 10.78
CA MET A 1 -48.47 -48.89 9.56
C MET A 1 -49.17 -48.18 8.42
N ALA A 2 -48.46 -47.45 7.55
CA ALA A 2 -47.52 -47.90 6.53
C ALA A 2 -48.22 -48.14 5.18
N PHE A 3 -47.52 -47.75 4.11
CA PHE A 3 -47.78 -48.02 2.70
C PHE A 3 -48.81 -47.14 1.96
N ALA A 4 -48.35 -45.97 1.51
CA ALA A 4 -48.48 -45.54 0.11
C ALA A 4 -47.83 -44.16 -0.10
N ARG A 5 -46.50 -44.12 -0.29
CA ARG A 5 -45.77 -42.99 -0.93
C ARG A 5 -44.27 -43.33 -1.06
N LEU A 6 -43.96 -44.42 -1.75
CA LEU A 6 -42.57 -44.73 -2.10
C LEU A 6 -42.46 -45.59 -3.36
N ARG A 7 -43.06 -45.14 -4.47
CA ARG A 7 -42.87 -45.73 -5.81
C ARG A 7 -43.00 -44.66 -6.91
N ALA A 8 -42.16 -43.63 -6.82
CA ALA A 8 -41.96 -42.67 -7.93
C ALA A 8 -40.56 -42.00 -7.92
N ARG A 9 -39.58 -42.57 -7.20
CA ARG A 9 -38.22 -41.99 -7.08
C ARG A 9 -37.08 -42.94 -7.49
N LEU A 10 -37.38 -44.02 -8.21
CA LEU A 10 -36.37 -45.06 -8.52
C LEU A 10 -36.29 -45.49 -10.00
N LEU A 11 -36.81 -44.69 -10.93
CA LEU A 11 -36.73 -45.00 -12.38
C LEU A 11 -36.22 -43.85 -13.27
N LEU A 12 -35.41 -42.94 -12.72
CA LEU A 12 -34.70 -41.92 -13.50
C LEU A 12 -33.21 -41.81 -13.12
N ARG A 13 -32.64 -42.88 -12.57
CA ARG A 13 -31.25 -42.93 -12.09
C ARG A 13 -30.31 -43.81 -12.92
N ARG A 14 -30.66 -44.06 -14.19
CA ARG A 14 -29.77 -44.69 -15.18
C ARG A 14 -30.10 -44.11 -16.54
N LEU A 15 -29.38 -43.05 -16.92
CA LEU A 15 -29.11 -42.57 -18.29
C LEU A 15 -28.54 -41.15 -18.14
N SER A 16 -27.27 -41.02 -17.75
CA SER A 16 -26.45 -39.79 -17.83
C SER A 16 -25.02 -40.10 -17.35
N GLY A 17 -24.25 -40.80 -18.19
CA GLY A 17 -22.78 -40.81 -18.14
C GLY A 17 -22.20 -39.57 -18.83
N PRO A 18 -20.89 -39.30 -18.71
CA PRO A 18 -20.38 -37.95 -18.50
C PRO A 18 -20.01 -37.21 -19.79
N LEU A 19 -20.70 -36.11 -20.07
CA LEU A 19 -20.22 -35.01 -20.91
C LEU A 19 -20.06 -33.75 -20.03
N ARG A 20 -19.12 -33.83 -19.08
CA ARG A 20 -18.61 -32.65 -18.35
C ARG A 20 -17.11 -32.57 -18.59
N ALA A 21 -16.76 -32.15 -19.79
CA ALA A 21 -15.44 -31.65 -20.11
C ALA A 21 -15.63 -30.28 -20.79
N ARG A 22 -14.88 -29.29 -20.32
CA ARG A 22 -14.64 -27.98 -20.96
C ARG A 22 -15.83 -27.03 -21.06
N ARG A 23 -16.22 -26.47 -19.92
CA ARG A 23 -16.79 -25.12 -19.78
C ARG A 23 -16.86 -24.80 -18.28
N GLY A 24 -15.70 -24.49 -17.71
CA GLY A 24 -15.58 -24.05 -16.32
C GLY A 24 -14.88 -22.70 -16.30
N VAL A 25 -15.45 -21.76 -15.56
CA VAL A 25 -14.99 -20.38 -15.31
C VAL A 25 -15.37 -19.36 -16.40
N CYS A 26 -16.68 -19.26 -16.67
CA CYS A 26 -17.26 -18.01 -17.18
C CYS A 26 -17.25 -16.95 -16.07
N ALA A 27 -16.57 -15.84 -16.37
CA ALA A 27 -17.04 -14.48 -16.14
C ALA A 27 -18.09 -14.27 -15.02
N ARG A 28 -17.64 -13.74 -13.88
CA ARG A 28 -18.19 -12.50 -13.30
C ARG A 28 -17.43 -12.05 -12.05
N ALA A 29 -17.33 -10.72 -11.94
CA ALA A 29 -16.99 -9.88 -10.79
C ALA A 29 -15.50 -9.55 -10.60
N MET A 30 -15.20 -8.24 -10.73
CA MET A 30 -13.92 -7.52 -10.59
C MET A 30 -13.11 -7.41 -11.89
N ALA A 31 -13.26 -6.28 -12.59
CA ALA A 31 -12.32 -5.85 -13.61
C ALA A 31 -10.89 -5.87 -13.04
N PRO A 32 -9.86 -6.28 -13.81
CA PRO A 32 -8.47 -6.26 -13.34
C PRO A 32 -8.12 -4.83 -12.89
N PRO A 33 -7.18 -4.62 -11.95
CA PRO A 33 -6.66 -3.27 -11.71
C PRO A 33 -6.08 -2.73 -13.02
N CYS A 34 -6.85 -1.83 -13.63
CA CYS A 34 -6.72 -1.45 -15.03
C CYS A 34 -5.61 -0.43 -15.27
N ARG A 35 -4.91 0.08 -14.24
CA ARG A 35 -3.95 1.17 -14.36
C ARG A 35 -2.80 1.13 -13.35
N PHE A 36 -1.69 1.75 -13.74
CA PHE A 36 -0.60 2.10 -12.83
C PHE A 36 -0.03 3.49 -13.15
N ALA A 37 0.60 4.11 -12.16
CA ALA A 37 1.33 5.36 -12.29
C ALA A 37 2.81 5.17 -11.93
N LEU A 38 3.69 5.86 -12.65
CA LEU A 38 5.13 5.89 -12.41
C LEU A 38 5.59 7.29 -12.06
N GLU A 39 6.42 7.40 -11.03
CA GLU A 39 7.09 8.65 -10.68
C GLU A 39 8.31 8.89 -11.60
N LEU A 40 8.26 10.01 -12.33
CA LEU A 40 9.32 10.47 -13.22
C LEU A 40 10.40 11.26 -12.43
N PRO A 41 11.60 11.48 -13.00
CA PRO A 41 12.68 12.18 -12.30
C PRO A 41 12.35 13.62 -11.88
N ASP A 42 11.42 14.26 -12.58
CA ASP A 42 10.90 15.60 -12.31
C ASP A 42 9.72 15.60 -11.32
N CYS A 43 9.46 14.46 -10.65
CA CYS A 43 8.35 14.24 -9.73
C CYS A 43 6.96 14.30 -10.37
N THR A 44 6.85 14.30 -11.70
CA THR A 44 5.57 14.12 -12.39
C THR A 44 5.16 12.65 -12.43
N LEU A 45 3.86 12.40 -12.63
CA LEU A 45 3.31 11.05 -12.73
C LEU A 45 2.97 10.72 -14.18
N ALA A 46 3.49 9.59 -14.68
CA ALA A 46 3.06 9.01 -15.94
C ALA A 46 2.05 7.87 -15.69
N HIS A 47 0.88 7.95 -16.32
CA HIS A 47 -0.22 7.00 -16.12
C HIS A 47 -0.32 6.02 -17.30
N PHE A 48 -0.58 4.76 -16.96
CA PHE A 48 -0.70 3.67 -17.92
C PHE A 48 -1.90 2.80 -17.61
N ALA A 49 -2.42 2.13 -18.64
CA ALA A 49 -3.46 1.13 -18.55
C ALA A 49 -2.96 -0.24 -18.99
N LEU A 50 -3.51 -1.29 -18.37
CA LEU A 50 -3.27 -2.68 -18.73
C LEU A 50 -4.50 -3.20 -19.50
N GLY A 51 -4.35 -3.37 -20.81
CA GLY A 51 -5.41 -3.86 -21.72
C GLY A 51 -5.36 -5.37 -21.93
N ALA A 52 -6.53 -6.01 -22.04
CA ALA A 52 -6.64 -7.43 -22.34
C ALA A 52 -6.49 -7.72 -23.84
N ASP A 53 -5.99 -8.92 -24.17
CA ASP A 53 -5.96 -9.49 -25.51
C ASP A 53 -7.39 -9.73 -26.04
N ASN A 54 -8.03 -8.74 -26.63
CA ASN A 54 -9.19 -8.96 -27.48
C ASN A 54 -8.73 -9.04 -28.94
N PRO A 55 -8.70 -10.23 -29.57
CA PRO A 55 -8.31 -10.40 -30.98
C PRO A 55 -9.31 -9.79 -31.99
N GLY A 56 -10.31 -9.03 -31.52
CA GLY A 56 -11.31 -8.33 -32.33
C GLY A 56 -11.15 -6.82 -32.40
N ASP A 57 -10.29 -6.19 -31.58
CA ASP A 57 -10.00 -4.74 -31.65
C ASP A 57 -8.82 -4.47 -32.58
N ALA A 58 -8.91 -4.99 -33.81
CA ALA A 58 -7.97 -4.74 -34.89
C ALA A 58 -8.07 -3.31 -35.46
N ASP A 59 -8.71 -2.38 -34.75
CA ASP A 59 -8.95 -1.00 -35.16
C ASP A 59 -8.33 0.05 -34.20
N ALA A 60 -7.42 -0.36 -33.33
CA ALA A 60 -6.51 0.57 -32.65
C ALA A 60 -5.38 0.96 -33.61
N GLY A 61 -5.72 1.81 -34.58
CA GLY A 61 -4.81 2.29 -35.63
C GLY A 61 -3.47 2.79 -35.09
N ASP A 62 -2.42 2.44 -35.84
CA ASP A 62 -1.11 3.09 -36.07
C ASP A 62 -0.58 4.10 -35.02
N ALA A 63 -0.88 3.89 -33.75
CA ALA A 63 -0.44 4.73 -32.66
C ALA A 63 1.03 4.39 -32.41
N ARG A 64 1.92 5.22 -32.98
CA ARG A 64 3.35 5.16 -32.69
C ARG A 64 3.55 5.00 -31.18
N PRO A 65 4.39 4.06 -30.73
CA PRO A 65 4.64 3.85 -29.31
C PRO A 65 5.06 5.18 -28.68
N ASP A 66 4.36 5.58 -27.60
CA ASP A 66 4.68 6.82 -26.88
C ASP A 66 6.17 6.76 -26.50
N PRO A 67 6.99 7.74 -26.91
CA PRO A 67 8.43 7.72 -26.63
C PRO A 67 8.74 7.60 -25.14
N ARG A 68 7.82 8.02 -24.25
CA ARG A 68 7.93 7.84 -22.79
C ARG A 68 7.88 6.36 -22.38
N LEU A 69 7.13 5.52 -23.08
CA LEU A 69 7.05 4.06 -22.83
C LEU A 69 8.39 3.39 -23.14
N ALA A 70 8.97 3.70 -24.30
CA ALA A 70 10.25 3.12 -24.71
C ALA A 70 11.37 3.51 -23.75
N VAL A 71 11.39 4.77 -23.32
CA VAL A 71 12.40 5.28 -22.39
C VAL A 71 12.26 4.69 -20.99
N LEU A 72 11.10 4.23 -20.55
CA LEU A 72 10.92 3.76 -19.16
C LEU A 72 10.80 2.25 -19.04
N LEU A 73 10.22 1.60 -20.03
CA LEU A 73 9.80 0.20 -19.96
C LEU A 73 10.35 -0.65 -21.12
N GLY A 74 10.78 0.00 -22.20
CA GLY A 74 11.26 -0.65 -23.42
C GLY A 74 12.80 -0.73 -23.56
N PRO A 75 13.27 -1.36 -24.66
CA PRO A 75 14.69 -1.52 -24.99
C PRO A 75 15.42 -0.18 -25.16
N PRO A 76 16.76 -0.12 -25.04
CA PRO A 76 17.72 -1.24 -25.05
C PRO A 76 17.95 -1.98 -23.72
N GLY A 77 17.18 -1.69 -22.66
CA GLY A 77 17.21 -2.42 -21.39
C GLY A 77 15.92 -3.21 -21.10
N ARG A 78 15.80 -3.70 -19.86
CA ARG A 78 14.64 -4.45 -19.38
C ARG A 78 14.10 -3.85 -18.09
N SER A 79 12.78 -3.82 -17.97
CA SER A 79 12.11 -3.28 -16.79
C SER A 79 11.28 -4.35 -16.10
N TYR A 80 11.26 -4.27 -14.77
CA TYR A 80 10.58 -5.19 -13.88
C TYR A 80 9.75 -4.41 -12.87
N SER A 81 8.48 -4.74 -12.69
CA SER A 81 7.67 -4.23 -11.59
C SER A 81 7.55 -5.25 -10.47
N LEU A 82 7.65 -4.79 -9.23
CA LEU A 82 7.36 -5.56 -8.03
C LEU A 82 6.17 -4.92 -7.34
N CYS A 83 5.02 -5.59 -7.35
CA CYS A 83 3.80 -5.11 -6.70
C CYS A 83 3.44 -6.03 -5.54
N VAL A 84 3.17 -5.46 -4.37
CA VAL A 84 2.64 -6.22 -3.24
C VAL A 84 1.13 -6.32 -3.40
N ALA A 85 0.67 -7.45 -3.91
CA ALA A 85 -0.75 -7.67 -4.17
C ALA A 85 -1.51 -7.82 -2.84
N LEU A 86 -2.45 -6.92 -2.60
CA LEU A 86 -3.39 -6.99 -1.48
C LEU A 86 -4.74 -7.43 -2.05
N GLY A 87 -5.30 -8.53 -1.51
CA GLY A 87 -6.58 -9.10 -1.97
C GLY A 87 -7.79 -8.22 -1.64
N PRO A 88 -8.95 -8.37 -2.31
CA PRO A 88 -10.07 -7.43 -2.25
C PRO A 88 -10.70 -7.19 -0.86
N GLU A 89 -10.49 -8.06 0.13
CA GLU A 89 -10.88 -7.86 1.53
C GLU A 89 -9.65 -7.50 2.39
N VAL A 90 -8.99 -6.38 2.10
CA VAL A 90 -7.75 -6.03 2.79
C VAL A 90 -8.01 -5.58 4.23
N GLY A 91 -7.98 -6.52 5.17
CA GLY A 91 -7.92 -6.21 6.60
C GLY A 91 -6.67 -5.39 6.98
N CYS A 92 -6.69 -4.73 8.13
CA CYS A 92 -5.56 -3.92 8.64
C CYS A 92 -4.22 -4.69 8.61
N ARG A 93 -4.24 -5.94 9.09
CA ARG A 93 -3.10 -6.87 9.08
C ARG A 93 -2.40 -6.93 7.72
N ALA A 94 -3.16 -7.12 6.64
CA ALA A 94 -2.61 -7.26 5.30
C ALA A 94 -1.98 -5.94 4.81
N ARG A 95 -2.57 -4.78 5.16
CA ARG A 95 -2.00 -3.47 4.84
C ARG A 95 -0.70 -3.21 5.58
N VAL A 96 -0.64 -3.51 6.88
CA VAL A 96 0.58 -3.39 7.70
C VAL A 96 1.70 -4.27 7.15
N ARG A 97 1.41 -5.56 6.94
CA ARG A 97 2.40 -6.51 6.38
C ARG A 97 2.85 -6.11 4.98
N GLY A 98 1.91 -5.68 4.13
CA GLY A 98 2.21 -5.24 2.77
C GLY A 98 3.11 -3.99 2.74
N ALA A 99 2.85 -3.02 3.61
CA ALA A 99 3.68 -1.82 3.73
C ALA A 99 5.11 -2.14 4.20
N ARG A 100 5.27 -3.04 5.18
CA ARG A 100 6.60 -3.50 5.64
C ARG A 100 7.33 -4.29 4.57
N LEU A 101 6.64 -5.17 3.85
CA LEU A 101 7.22 -5.90 2.73
C LEU A 101 7.69 -4.94 1.64
N HIS A 102 6.87 -3.96 1.25
CA HIS A 102 7.25 -2.94 0.28
C HIS A 102 8.51 -2.19 0.72
N GLN A 103 8.59 -1.78 1.99
CA GLN A 103 9.78 -1.13 2.54
C GLN A 103 11.01 -2.07 2.53
N ARG A 104 10.84 -3.35 2.88
CA ARG A 104 11.93 -4.33 2.82
C ARG A 104 12.45 -4.51 1.40
N LEU A 105 11.56 -4.65 0.42
CA LEU A 105 11.92 -4.74 -0.99
C LEU A 105 12.70 -3.50 -1.45
N LEU A 106 12.22 -2.30 -1.09
CA LEU A 106 12.90 -1.04 -1.39
C LEU A 106 14.35 -1.02 -0.86
N HIS A 107 14.59 -1.52 0.36
CA HIS A 107 15.93 -1.59 0.92
C HIS A 107 16.82 -2.62 0.21
N GLN A 108 16.29 -3.79 -0.12
CA GLN A 108 17.03 -4.85 -0.81
C GLN A 108 17.39 -4.45 -2.25
N LEU A 109 16.48 -3.82 -2.98
CA LEU A 109 16.70 -3.35 -4.36
C LEU A 109 17.68 -2.19 -4.47
N ARG A 110 18.06 -1.55 -3.35
CA ARG A 110 19.10 -0.51 -3.31
C ARG A 110 20.51 -1.08 -3.06
N ARG A 111 20.64 -2.40 -2.95
CA ARG A 111 21.88 -3.08 -2.56
C ARG A 111 22.23 -4.21 -3.53
N GLY A 112 23.46 -4.70 -3.44
CA GLY A 112 23.93 -5.89 -4.14
C GLY A 112 23.78 -5.81 -5.66
N PRO A 113 23.20 -6.84 -6.33
CA PRO A 113 23.17 -6.95 -7.78
C PRO A 113 22.35 -5.84 -8.47
N PHE A 114 21.50 -5.14 -7.73
CA PHE A 114 20.60 -4.11 -8.26
C PHE A 114 21.22 -2.70 -8.26
N GLN A 115 22.45 -2.52 -7.79
CA GLN A 115 23.07 -1.19 -7.68
C GLN A 115 23.18 -0.44 -9.01
N ARG A 116 23.26 -1.15 -10.13
CA ARG A 116 23.31 -0.57 -11.49
C ARG A 116 21.93 -0.30 -12.08
N CYS A 117 20.88 -0.83 -11.45
CA CYS A 117 19.52 -0.65 -11.90
C CYS A 117 18.96 0.70 -11.43
N GLN A 118 18.04 1.24 -12.22
CA GLN A 118 17.29 2.44 -11.87
C GLN A 118 16.01 2.03 -11.14
N LEU A 119 15.83 2.51 -9.91
CA LEU A 119 14.65 2.21 -9.10
C LEU A 119 13.69 3.39 -9.09
N ARG A 120 12.41 3.14 -9.37
CA ARG A 120 11.32 4.13 -9.35
C ARG A 120 10.14 3.63 -8.53
N ARG A 121 9.35 4.57 -8.02
CA ARG A 121 8.09 4.24 -7.35
C ARG A 121 7.00 3.98 -8.40
N LEU A 122 6.18 2.98 -8.11
CA LEU A 122 5.05 2.58 -8.91
C LEU A 122 3.81 2.52 -8.02
N LEU A 123 2.67 2.93 -8.55
CA LEU A 123 1.39 2.86 -7.87
C LEU A 123 0.36 2.20 -8.77
N CYS A 124 -0.13 1.02 -8.41
CA CYS A 124 -1.25 0.36 -9.08
C CYS A 124 -2.57 0.83 -8.47
N TYR A 125 -3.59 1.03 -9.30
CA TYR A 125 -4.90 1.48 -8.83
C TYR A 125 -6.03 1.12 -9.80
N CYS A 126 -7.26 1.06 -9.28
CA CYS A 126 -8.48 0.96 -10.07
C CYS A 126 -9.13 2.35 -10.24
N PRO A 127 -9.45 2.79 -11.46
CA PRO A 127 -10.25 4.01 -11.66
C PRO A 127 -11.59 3.91 -10.90
N GLY A 128 -11.94 4.94 -10.12
CA GLY A 128 -13.15 4.94 -9.31
C GLY A 128 -13.15 3.93 -8.15
N GLY A 129 -11.97 3.38 -7.79
CA GLY A 129 -11.81 2.44 -6.70
C GLY A 129 -12.17 3.03 -5.34
N GLN A 130 -12.61 2.15 -4.42
CA GLN A 130 -12.83 2.48 -3.02
C GLN A 130 -11.50 2.59 -2.26
N ALA A 131 -11.56 3.12 -1.03
CA ALA A 131 -10.44 3.17 -0.11
C ALA A 131 -9.79 1.78 0.10
N GLY A 132 -8.47 1.75 0.12
CA GLY A 132 -7.65 0.53 0.22
C GLY A 132 -7.35 -0.14 -1.12
N GLY A 133 -7.71 0.49 -2.24
CA GLY A 133 -7.52 -0.06 -3.58
C GLY A 133 -6.17 0.26 -4.21
N ALA A 134 -5.41 1.23 -3.69
CA ALA A 134 -4.13 1.62 -4.24
C ALA A 134 -3.00 0.74 -3.69
N GLN A 135 -2.20 0.16 -4.58
CA GLN A 135 -1.12 -0.75 -4.24
C GLN A 135 0.23 -0.10 -4.57
N HIS A 136 1.06 0.04 -3.55
CA HIS A 136 2.42 0.54 -3.72
C HIS A 136 3.31 -0.56 -4.28
N GLY A 137 4.10 -0.20 -5.28
CA GLY A 137 5.05 -1.06 -5.95
C GLY A 137 6.31 -0.31 -6.33
N LEU A 138 7.23 -1.07 -6.93
CA LEU A 138 8.53 -0.59 -7.36
C LEU A 138 8.74 -0.97 -8.81
N LEU A 139 9.32 -0.07 -9.59
CA LEU A 139 9.82 -0.37 -10.93
C LEU A 139 11.34 -0.38 -10.89
N LEU A 140 11.93 -1.50 -11.26
CA LEU A 140 13.37 -1.69 -11.43
C LEU A 140 13.68 -1.74 -12.93
N ARG A 141 14.53 -0.85 -13.42
CA ARG A 141 15.02 -0.89 -14.78
C ARG A 141 16.49 -1.28 -14.80
N ASP A 142 16.78 -2.37 -15.48
CA ASP A 142 18.13 -2.80 -15.82
C ASP A 142 18.51 -2.24 -17.20
N PRO A 143 19.41 -1.26 -17.30
CA PRO A 143 19.84 -0.71 -18.58
C PRO A 143 20.68 -1.69 -19.41
N SER A 144 21.22 -2.75 -18.79
CA SER A 144 22.08 -3.73 -19.45
C SER A 144 21.36 -5.02 -19.84
N ASP A 145 20.10 -5.19 -19.44
CA ASP A 145 19.33 -6.44 -19.58
C ASP A 145 20.15 -7.68 -19.18
N GLY A 146 20.80 -7.60 -18.02
CA GLY A 146 21.67 -8.64 -17.54
C GLY A 146 20.86 -9.85 -17.03
N PRO A 147 21.24 -11.09 -17.38
CA PRO A 147 20.55 -12.28 -16.86
C PRO A 147 20.59 -12.37 -15.33
N ASP A 148 21.62 -11.79 -14.71
CA ASP A 148 21.83 -11.76 -13.26
C ASP A 148 20.73 -10.98 -12.53
N THR A 149 20.23 -9.89 -13.10
CA THR A 149 19.17 -9.08 -12.48
C THR A 149 17.89 -9.88 -12.33
N ARG A 150 17.52 -10.62 -13.39
CA ARG A 150 16.32 -11.46 -13.39
C ARG A 150 16.42 -12.58 -12.36
N CYS A 151 17.55 -13.28 -12.32
CA CYS A 151 17.78 -14.34 -11.35
C CYS A 151 17.73 -13.80 -9.91
N ALA A 152 18.43 -12.70 -9.64
CA ALA A 152 18.45 -12.07 -8.31
C ALA A 152 17.05 -11.59 -7.87
N LEU A 153 16.23 -11.06 -8.79
CA LEU A 153 14.84 -10.70 -8.49
C LEU A 153 14.02 -11.92 -8.06
N LEU A 154 14.20 -13.05 -8.74
CA LEU A 154 13.44 -14.27 -8.47
C LEU A 154 13.89 -14.92 -7.15
N ASP A 155 15.18 -14.88 -6.84
CA ASP A 155 15.71 -15.29 -5.54
C ASP A 155 15.15 -14.41 -4.41
N LEU A 156 15.12 -13.09 -4.61
CA LEU A 156 14.52 -12.14 -3.66
C LEU A 156 13.03 -12.47 -3.40
N LEU A 157 12.26 -12.77 -4.45
CA LEU A 157 10.86 -13.18 -4.31
C LEU A 157 10.73 -14.52 -3.58
N GLY A 158 11.65 -15.45 -3.79
CA GLY A 158 11.72 -16.73 -3.06
C GLY A 158 11.88 -16.56 -1.55
N THR A 159 12.55 -15.50 -1.09
CA THR A 159 12.67 -15.19 0.35
C THR A 159 11.38 -14.65 1.00
N CYS A 160 10.34 -14.37 0.21
CA CYS A 160 9.08 -13.82 0.69
C CYS A 160 8.07 -14.94 0.99
N GLU A 161 8.24 -15.61 2.13
CA GLU A 161 7.44 -16.78 2.50
C GLU A 161 6.01 -16.41 2.93
N GLU A 162 5.85 -15.30 3.66
CA GLU A 162 4.58 -14.84 4.23
C GLU A 162 3.72 -14.01 3.26
N ALA A 163 2.40 -14.11 3.42
CA ALA A 163 1.45 -13.25 2.72
C ALA A 163 1.42 -11.83 3.34
N PRO A 164 1.26 -10.77 2.52
CA PRO A 164 1.09 -10.78 1.06
C PRO A 164 2.39 -11.08 0.30
N ARG A 165 2.32 -11.79 -0.83
CA ARG A 165 3.48 -12.09 -1.67
C ARG A 165 3.62 -11.10 -2.83
N PRO A 166 4.83 -10.68 -3.20
CA PRO A 166 5.00 -9.78 -4.34
C PRO A 166 4.81 -10.52 -5.66
N LEU A 167 4.26 -9.82 -6.65
CA LEU A 167 4.19 -10.27 -8.04
C LEU A 167 5.30 -9.59 -8.85
N LEU A 168 5.90 -10.33 -9.77
CA LEU A 168 6.90 -9.82 -10.72
C LEU A 168 6.25 -9.55 -12.07
N GLY A 169 6.24 -8.29 -12.50
CA GLY A 169 5.86 -7.93 -13.86
C GLY A 169 7.11 -7.73 -14.71
N GLU A 170 7.26 -8.46 -15.81
CA GLU A 170 8.32 -8.28 -16.79
C GLU A 170 7.75 -7.47 -17.96
N PHE A 171 8.39 -6.36 -18.31
CA PHE A 171 7.95 -5.50 -19.42
C PHE A 171 8.72 -5.84 -20.69
N GLU A 172 8.03 -6.24 -21.75
CA GLU A 172 8.61 -6.70 -23.01
C GLU A 172 8.02 -5.99 -24.22
N ALA A 173 8.83 -5.73 -25.24
CA ALA A 173 8.33 -5.24 -26.52
C ALA A 173 8.19 -6.42 -27.49
N ASP A 174 7.09 -6.49 -28.22
CA ASP A 174 6.93 -7.47 -29.30
C ASP A 174 7.66 -7.02 -30.59
N ALA A 175 7.55 -7.84 -31.64
CA ALA A 175 8.18 -7.55 -32.94
C ALA A 175 7.63 -6.29 -33.61
N GLN A 176 6.43 -5.84 -33.22
CA GLN A 176 5.77 -4.63 -33.69
C GLN A 176 6.11 -3.41 -32.80
N GLY A 177 6.95 -3.59 -31.78
CA GLY A 177 7.34 -2.54 -30.83
C GLY A 177 6.25 -2.20 -29.82
N GLN A 178 5.18 -3.00 -29.72
CA GLN A 178 4.15 -2.81 -28.70
C GLN A 178 4.64 -3.34 -27.37
N LEU A 179 4.32 -2.61 -26.30
CA LEU A 179 4.77 -2.94 -24.95
C LEU A 179 3.76 -3.83 -24.23
N TRP A 180 4.27 -4.87 -23.58
CA TRP A 180 3.53 -5.89 -22.85
C TRP A 180 4.07 -6.03 -21.44
N GLN A 181 3.20 -6.39 -20.50
CA GLN A 181 3.58 -6.81 -19.16
C GLN A 181 3.20 -8.28 -18.96
N ARG A 182 4.18 -9.11 -18.62
CA ARG A 182 4.00 -10.50 -18.19
C ARG A 182 4.08 -10.56 -16.68
N LEU A 183 3.01 -10.99 -16.03
CA LEU A 183 2.93 -11.06 -14.57
C LEU A 183 3.20 -12.48 -14.09
N TRP A 184 4.13 -12.62 -13.17
CA TRP A 184 4.62 -13.87 -12.61
C TRP A 184 4.39 -13.90 -11.10
N ALA A 185 3.87 -15.01 -10.61
CA ALA A 185 3.84 -15.35 -9.19
C ALA A 185 4.86 -16.44 -8.89
N VAL A 186 5.52 -16.35 -7.73
CA VAL A 186 6.38 -17.41 -7.20
C VAL A 186 5.59 -18.18 -6.13
N GLN A 187 5.34 -19.45 -6.37
CA GLN A 187 4.63 -20.35 -5.47
C GLN A 187 5.42 -21.66 -5.35
N ASP A 188 5.81 -22.02 -4.13
CA ASP A 188 6.53 -23.28 -3.81
C ASP A 188 7.78 -23.49 -4.68
N GLY A 189 8.56 -22.42 -4.87
CA GLY A 189 9.76 -22.41 -5.72
C GLY A 189 9.48 -22.49 -7.22
N ARG A 190 8.20 -22.56 -7.65
CA ARG A 190 7.79 -22.58 -9.05
C ARG A 190 7.28 -21.21 -9.48
N ARG A 191 7.53 -20.88 -10.76
CA ARG A 191 7.05 -19.67 -11.41
C ARG A 191 5.76 -19.98 -12.15
N LEU A 192 4.72 -19.24 -11.86
CA LEU A 192 3.45 -19.33 -12.57
C LEU A 192 3.15 -17.99 -13.25
N GLN A 193 2.93 -18.00 -14.56
CA GLN A 193 2.41 -16.83 -15.25
C GLN A 193 0.95 -16.64 -14.84
N VAL A 194 0.65 -15.51 -14.20
CA VAL A 194 -0.67 -15.16 -13.67
C VAL A 194 -1.36 -14.07 -14.49
N GLY A 195 -0.64 -13.42 -15.41
CA GLY A 195 -1.21 -12.38 -16.26
C GLY A 195 -0.34 -12.06 -17.47
N HIS A 196 -1.00 -11.53 -18.49
CA HIS A 196 -0.39 -10.94 -19.68
C HIS A 196 -1.29 -9.81 -20.14
N ALA A 197 -0.75 -8.60 -20.31
CA ALA A 197 -1.54 -7.45 -20.70
C ALA A 197 -0.71 -6.46 -21.52
N ARG A 198 -1.36 -5.79 -22.46
CA ARG A 198 -0.75 -4.71 -23.23
C ARG A 198 -0.67 -3.46 -22.38
N VAL A 199 0.47 -2.77 -22.42
CA VAL A 199 0.68 -1.50 -21.71
C VAL A 199 0.38 -0.34 -22.65
N LEU A 200 -0.59 0.48 -22.25
CA LEU A 200 -1.06 1.63 -23.02
C LEU A 200 -0.90 2.91 -22.18
N PRO A 201 -0.58 4.07 -22.78
CA PRO A 201 -0.68 5.34 -22.07
C PRO A 201 -2.12 5.59 -21.61
N ALA A 202 -2.28 6.20 -20.44
CA ALA A 202 -3.57 6.60 -19.90
C ALA A 202 -3.55 8.08 -19.50
N PRO A 203 -4.68 8.79 -19.59
CA PRO A 203 -4.79 10.14 -19.06
C PRO A 203 -4.69 10.12 -17.53
N GLU A 204 -4.19 11.23 -16.97
CA GLU A 204 -4.20 11.48 -15.53
C GLU A 204 -5.64 11.46 -15.00
N PRO A 205 -5.91 10.77 -13.87
CA PRO A 205 -7.23 10.77 -13.25
C PRO A 205 -7.54 12.13 -12.61
N PRO A 206 -8.83 12.50 -12.46
CA PRO A 206 -9.23 13.78 -11.88
C PRO A 206 -8.85 13.93 -10.39
N LEU A 207 -8.64 12.83 -9.69
CA LEU A 207 -8.14 12.78 -8.32
C LEU A 207 -6.91 11.88 -8.26
N HIS A 208 -5.92 12.30 -7.48
CA HIS A 208 -4.71 11.52 -7.29
C HIS A 208 -5.05 10.13 -6.70
N PRO A 209 -4.51 9.01 -7.23
CA PRO A 209 -4.98 7.67 -6.88
C PRO A 209 -4.83 7.26 -5.40
N VAL A 210 -3.98 7.94 -4.63
CA VAL A 210 -3.80 7.70 -3.17
C VAL A 210 -4.89 8.37 -2.33
N VAL A 211 -5.61 9.37 -2.86
CA VAL A 211 -6.60 10.16 -2.08
C VAL A 211 -7.65 9.28 -1.40
N PRO A 212 -8.26 8.28 -2.07
CA PRO A 212 -9.21 7.38 -1.41
C PRO A 212 -8.61 6.60 -0.23
N ASP A 213 -7.29 6.35 -0.27
CA ASP A 213 -6.61 5.49 0.70
C ASP A 213 -6.09 6.25 1.92
N LEU A 214 -6.14 7.60 1.91
CA LEU A 214 -5.63 8.44 3.00
C LEU A 214 -6.23 8.07 4.35
N ALA A 215 -7.55 7.87 4.42
CA ALA A 215 -8.26 7.52 5.65
C ALA A 215 -7.86 6.15 6.23
N SER A 216 -7.29 5.28 5.39
CA SER A 216 -6.88 3.94 5.79
C SER A 216 -5.40 3.90 6.21
N SER A 217 -4.55 4.75 5.63
CA SER A 217 -3.10 4.56 5.66
C SER A 217 -2.29 5.78 6.11
N VAL A 218 -2.92 6.95 6.22
CA VAL A 218 -2.22 8.21 6.53
C VAL A 218 -2.91 9.02 7.63
N VAL A 219 -4.24 9.13 7.56
CA VAL A 219 -5.06 9.91 8.48
C VAL A 219 -6.11 8.98 9.08
N PHE A 220 -5.96 8.63 10.35
CA PHE A 220 -6.90 7.72 11.01
C PHE A 220 -8.13 8.50 11.48
N PRO A 221 -9.36 8.02 11.16
CA PRO A 221 -10.58 8.75 11.50
C PRO A 221 -10.87 8.79 13.01
N ASP A 222 -10.38 7.81 13.75
CA ASP A 222 -10.57 7.70 15.18
C ASP A 222 -9.43 6.92 15.86
N ARG A 223 -9.49 6.88 17.20
CA ARG A 223 -8.52 6.20 18.05
C ARG A 223 -8.44 4.70 17.76
N GLU A 224 -9.57 4.08 17.45
CA GLU A 224 -9.64 2.63 17.24
C GLU A 224 -8.98 2.23 15.92
N ALA A 225 -9.20 3.01 14.87
CA ALA A 225 -8.57 2.80 13.57
C ALA A 225 -7.03 2.82 13.66
N ALA A 226 -6.45 3.73 14.45
CA ALA A 226 -5.01 3.77 14.71
C ALA A 226 -4.55 2.65 15.66
N ARG A 227 -5.35 2.32 16.68
CA ARG A 227 -5.09 1.22 17.62
C ARG A 227 -4.91 -0.11 16.91
N VAL A 228 -5.83 -0.47 16.02
CA VAL A 228 -5.81 -1.72 15.26
C VAL A 228 -4.52 -1.86 14.43
N VAL A 229 -3.94 -0.75 13.95
CA VAL A 229 -2.63 -0.80 13.27
C VAL A 229 -1.51 -1.18 14.24
N LEU A 230 -1.44 -0.56 15.41
CA LEU A 230 -0.38 -0.87 16.39
C LEU A 230 -0.53 -2.27 16.99
N GLU A 231 -1.76 -2.76 17.17
CA GLU A 231 -2.01 -4.13 17.62
C GLU A 231 -1.41 -5.15 16.66
N GLU A 232 -1.57 -4.93 15.35
CA GLU A 232 -0.95 -5.72 14.29
C GLU A 232 0.58 -5.63 14.27
N CYS A 233 1.16 -4.58 14.87
CA CYS A 233 2.60 -4.41 15.00
C CYS A 233 3.24 -5.13 16.20
N THR A 234 2.44 -5.47 17.23
CA THR A 234 2.96 -6.08 18.47
C THR A 234 3.82 -7.34 18.29
N PRO A 235 3.66 -8.20 17.26
CA PRO A 235 4.53 -9.37 17.08
C PRO A 235 5.96 -9.02 16.65
N PHE A 236 6.22 -7.80 16.16
CA PHE A 236 7.51 -7.42 15.57
C PHE A 236 8.01 -6.02 15.96
N ILE A 237 7.21 -5.23 16.69
CA ILE A 237 7.63 -3.99 17.35
C ILE A 237 7.19 -4.09 18.82
N PRO A 238 8.06 -4.52 19.74
CA PRO A 238 7.72 -4.68 21.15
C PRO A 238 7.14 -3.39 21.79
N GLU A 239 7.70 -2.23 21.43
CA GLU A 239 7.32 -0.91 21.92
C GLU A 239 5.87 -0.55 21.55
N ALA A 240 5.29 -1.17 20.50
CA ALA A 240 3.88 -0.97 20.16
C ALA A 240 2.95 -1.39 21.30
N ARG A 241 3.31 -2.42 22.07
CA ARG A 241 2.54 -2.85 23.24
C ARG A 241 2.54 -1.78 24.33
N GLU A 242 3.70 -1.19 24.61
CA GLU A 242 3.82 -0.18 25.65
C GLU A 242 3.06 1.12 25.29
N VAL A 243 3.07 1.50 24.00
CA VAL A 243 2.23 2.60 23.51
C VAL A 243 0.75 2.29 23.71
N LEU A 244 0.29 1.08 23.36
CA LEU A 244 -1.10 0.67 23.53
C LEU A 244 -1.53 0.69 25.01
N GLU A 245 -0.67 0.26 25.92
CA GLU A 245 -0.93 0.31 27.37
C GLU A 245 -1.04 1.76 27.90
N LEU A 246 -0.30 2.71 27.33
CA LEU A 246 -0.46 4.15 27.64
C LEU A 246 -1.79 4.69 27.11
N VAL A 247 -2.17 4.31 25.88
CA VAL A 247 -3.46 4.69 25.27
C VAL A 247 -4.63 4.12 26.09
N ASP A 248 -4.52 2.89 26.60
CA ASP A 248 -5.57 2.25 27.41
C ASP A 248 -5.84 2.94 28.74
N ARG A 249 -4.82 3.60 29.30
CA ARG A 249 -4.95 4.41 30.50
C ARG A 249 -5.60 5.77 30.23
N CYS A 250 -5.72 6.19 28.97
CA CYS A 250 -6.33 7.46 28.61
C CYS A 250 -7.87 7.39 28.68
N PRO A 251 -8.55 8.42 29.23
CA PRO A 251 -10.00 8.49 29.21
C PRO A 251 -10.57 8.38 27.79
N LYS A 252 -11.69 7.66 27.63
CA LYS A 252 -12.37 7.56 26.33
C LYS A 252 -12.99 8.88 25.88
N GLN A 253 -13.43 9.68 26.84
CA GLN A 253 -13.96 11.02 26.63
C GLN A 253 -13.10 12.00 27.41
N VAL A 254 -12.64 13.01 26.69
CA VAL A 254 -11.73 14.02 27.20
C VAL A 254 -12.42 15.35 27.04
N GLN A 255 -12.59 16.09 28.13
CA GLN A 255 -13.16 17.44 28.11
C GLN A 255 -12.05 18.45 28.35
N ARG A 256 -11.89 19.38 27.41
CA ARG A 256 -10.98 20.51 27.56
C ARG A 256 -11.41 21.37 28.75
N GLY A 257 -10.45 21.86 29.52
CA GLY A 257 -10.71 22.83 30.57
C GLY A 257 -11.05 24.23 30.02
N LYS A 258 -11.15 25.19 30.95
CA LYS A 258 -11.59 26.57 30.67
C LYS A 258 -10.51 27.44 30.01
N PHE A 259 -9.24 27.07 30.13
CA PHE A 259 -8.14 27.84 29.57
C PHE A 259 -7.89 27.48 28.10
N PRO A 260 -7.35 28.43 27.31
CA PRO A 260 -7.10 28.21 25.89
C PRO A 260 -6.03 27.14 25.66
N VAL A 261 -6.18 26.43 24.55
CA VAL A 261 -5.21 25.45 24.04
C VAL A 261 -4.79 25.93 22.66
N ILE A 262 -3.49 26.15 22.47
CA ILE A 262 -2.92 26.72 21.25
C ILE A 262 -1.88 25.72 20.71
N ALA A 263 -2.10 25.22 19.51
CA ALA A 263 -1.13 24.39 18.79
C ALA A 263 -0.37 25.25 17.77
N ILE A 264 0.95 25.10 17.71
CA ILE A 264 1.81 25.80 16.74
C ILE A 264 2.37 24.77 15.76
N GLU A 265 1.77 24.72 14.58
CA GLU A 265 2.11 23.75 13.53
C GLU A 265 3.06 24.33 12.48
N GLY A 266 3.77 23.47 11.78
CA GLY A 266 4.68 23.85 10.69
C GLY A 266 5.72 22.79 10.35
N LEU A 267 6.52 23.05 9.33
CA LEU A 267 7.56 22.12 8.88
C LEU A 267 8.74 22.05 9.85
N ASP A 268 9.56 21.02 9.72
CA ASP A 268 10.78 20.89 10.52
C ASP A 268 11.74 22.04 10.24
N ALA A 269 12.52 22.41 11.26
CA ALA A 269 13.50 23.49 11.20
C ALA A 269 12.94 24.90 10.86
N THR A 270 11.65 25.17 11.04
CA THR A 270 11.04 26.51 10.83
C THR A 270 10.97 27.37 12.11
N GLY A 271 11.70 27.00 13.16
CA GLY A 271 11.73 27.75 14.42
C GLY A 271 10.54 27.53 15.37
N LYS A 272 9.69 26.52 15.14
CA LYS A 272 8.50 26.23 15.98
C LYS A 272 8.83 26.15 17.47
N THR A 273 9.82 25.35 17.84
CA THR A 273 10.24 25.18 19.24
C THR A 273 10.67 26.50 19.89
N THR A 274 11.29 27.40 19.14
CA THR A 274 11.65 28.74 19.64
C THR A 274 10.41 29.58 19.93
N VAL A 275 9.44 29.56 19.01
CA VAL A 275 8.18 30.29 19.17
C VAL A 275 7.35 29.71 20.32
N THR A 276 7.19 28.39 20.39
CA THR A 276 6.40 27.73 21.44
C THR A 276 6.98 27.99 22.83
N GLN A 277 8.31 27.94 23.00
CA GLN A 277 8.96 28.29 24.25
C GLN A 277 8.73 29.75 24.65
N SER A 278 8.88 30.69 23.70
CA SER A 278 8.69 32.12 23.97
C SER A 278 7.24 32.44 24.33
N VAL A 279 6.28 31.95 23.54
CA VAL A 279 4.84 32.15 23.79
C VAL A 279 4.41 31.49 25.11
N SER A 280 4.93 30.29 25.41
CA SER A 280 4.64 29.62 26.67
C SER A 280 5.10 30.43 27.88
N GLY A 281 6.30 31.03 27.81
CA GLY A 281 6.81 31.90 28.87
C GLY A 281 5.98 33.17 29.03
N LEU A 282 5.62 33.85 27.93
CA LEU A 282 4.83 35.08 27.96
C LEU A 282 3.41 34.87 28.53
N LEU A 283 2.79 33.72 28.25
CA LEU A 283 1.45 33.39 28.70
C LEU A 283 1.41 32.65 30.04
N ASN A 284 2.56 32.35 30.65
CA ASN A 284 2.69 31.41 31.76
C ASN A 284 1.92 30.10 31.50
N ALA A 285 1.98 29.64 30.25
CA ALA A 285 1.30 28.45 29.77
C ALA A 285 2.12 27.20 30.06
N VAL A 286 1.44 26.05 30.10
CA VAL A 286 2.10 24.74 30.07
C VAL A 286 2.47 24.41 28.63
N LEU A 287 3.73 24.04 28.40
CA LEU A 287 4.21 23.56 27.10
C LEU A 287 4.16 22.03 27.02
N LEU A 288 3.33 21.50 26.14
CA LEU A 288 3.26 20.08 25.80
C LEU A 288 3.88 19.83 24.41
N LYS A 289 4.23 18.57 24.14
CA LYS A 289 4.86 18.15 22.87
C LYS A 289 4.05 17.04 22.20
N SER A 290 4.03 17.02 20.87
CA SER A 290 3.61 15.86 20.07
C SER A 290 4.80 15.27 19.28
N PRO A 291 5.20 14.01 19.51
CA PRO A 291 4.59 13.05 20.43
C PRO A 291 4.94 13.38 21.90
N PRO A 292 4.14 12.92 22.87
CA PRO A 292 4.36 13.20 24.29
C PRO A 292 5.65 12.53 24.79
N SER A 293 6.26 13.11 25.82
CA SER A 293 7.55 12.65 26.35
C SER A 293 7.54 11.19 26.79
N CYS A 294 6.40 10.70 27.31
CA CYS A 294 6.21 9.32 27.74
C CYS A 294 6.37 8.28 26.62
N ILE A 295 6.23 8.67 25.34
CA ILE A 295 6.50 7.80 24.18
C ILE A 295 7.63 8.34 23.29
N GLY A 296 8.21 9.49 23.65
CA GLY A 296 9.20 10.19 22.82
C GLY A 296 10.46 9.37 22.57
N GLN A 297 10.83 8.49 23.51
CA GLN A 297 11.97 7.58 23.40
C GLN A 297 11.83 6.57 22.24
N TRP A 298 10.61 6.25 21.81
CA TRP A 298 10.36 5.30 20.71
C TRP A 298 10.17 5.99 19.36
N ARG A 299 10.19 7.33 19.31
CA ARG A 299 9.97 8.11 18.08
C ARG A 299 10.81 7.60 16.91
N LYS A 300 12.11 7.39 17.13
CA LYS A 300 13.03 6.93 16.08
C LYS A 300 12.63 5.56 15.51
N ILE A 301 12.18 4.63 16.36
CA ILE A 301 11.74 3.29 15.96
C ILE A 301 10.56 3.39 14.99
N PHE A 302 9.56 4.21 15.32
CA PHE A 302 8.37 4.38 14.48
C PHE A 302 8.61 5.28 13.27
N ASP A 303 9.56 6.23 13.34
CA ASP A 303 9.94 7.07 12.20
C ASP A 303 10.55 6.25 11.05
N ASP A 304 11.28 5.19 11.41
CA ASP A 304 11.90 4.23 10.49
C ASP A 304 10.90 3.21 9.90
N GLU A 305 9.66 3.14 10.38
CA GLU A 305 8.63 2.21 9.88
C GLU A 305 7.79 2.82 8.73
N PRO A 306 7.05 1.99 7.96
CA PRO A 306 6.21 2.46 6.86
C PRO A 306 5.16 3.48 7.31
N THR A 307 4.71 4.34 6.38
CA THR A 307 3.80 5.46 6.67
C THR A 307 2.58 5.06 7.51
N ILE A 308 1.94 3.92 7.23
CA ILE A 308 0.77 3.44 8.00
C ILE A 308 1.10 3.23 9.48
N ILE A 309 2.25 2.63 9.80
CA ILE A 309 2.68 2.35 11.17
C ILE A 309 3.10 3.66 11.85
N ARG A 310 3.95 4.44 11.18
CA ARG A 310 4.42 5.74 11.68
C ARG A 310 3.23 6.65 12.01
N ARG A 311 2.29 6.81 11.08
CA ARG A 311 1.12 7.68 11.29
C ARG A 311 0.20 7.16 12.40
N ALA A 312 0.08 5.84 12.59
CA ALA A 312 -0.69 5.29 13.69
C ALA A 312 -0.07 5.61 15.04
N PHE A 313 1.27 5.53 15.16
CA PHE A 313 2.00 5.94 16.36
C PHE A 313 1.74 7.41 16.72
N TYR A 314 1.90 8.32 15.75
CA TYR A 314 1.63 9.74 15.96
C TYR A 314 0.15 10.02 16.27
N SER A 315 -0.77 9.34 15.59
CA SER A 315 -2.21 9.48 15.84
C SER A 315 -2.58 9.07 17.27
N LEU A 316 -2.02 7.98 17.79
CA LEU A 316 -2.23 7.54 19.17
C LEU A 316 -1.53 8.44 20.18
N GLY A 317 -0.33 8.95 19.84
CA GLY A 317 0.35 9.99 20.60
C GLY A 317 -0.53 11.21 20.82
N ASN A 318 -1.29 11.65 19.80
CA ASN A 318 -2.24 12.76 19.94
C ASN A 318 -3.36 12.49 20.95
N TYR A 319 -3.83 11.24 21.10
CA TYR A 319 -4.83 10.89 22.12
C TYR A 319 -4.25 10.88 23.54
N ILE A 320 -2.97 10.50 23.68
CA ILE A 320 -2.24 10.62 24.95
C ILE A 320 -2.10 12.10 25.32
N VAL A 321 -1.62 12.93 24.39
CA VAL A 321 -1.49 14.39 24.57
C VAL A 321 -2.85 15.02 24.87
N ALA A 322 -3.93 14.59 24.24
CA ALA A 322 -5.27 15.10 24.53
C ALA A 322 -5.65 14.93 26.01
N SER A 323 -5.27 13.81 26.63
CA SER A 323 -5.53 13.57 28.05
C SER A 323 -4.74 14.53 28.95
N GLU A 324 -3.48 14.82 28.59
CA GLU A 324 -2.64 15.82 29.26
C GLU A 324 -3.20 17.23 29.08
N ILE A 325 -3.62 17.59 27.85
CA ILE A 325 -4.26 18.87 27.54
C ILE A 325 -5.47 19.10 28.44
N ALA A 326 -6.37 18.11 28.58
CA ALA A 326 -7.55 18.28 29.42
C ALA A 326 -7.23 18.53 30.88
N LYS A 327 -6.21 17.86 31.41
CA LYS A 327 -5.75 18.05 32.79
C LYS A 327 -5.16 19.44 32.98
N GLU A 328 -4.27 19.88 32.09
CA GLU A 328 -3.52 21.14 32.25
C GLU A 328 -4.39 22.36 31.90
N SER A 329 -5.24 22.25 30.86
CA SER A 329 -6.17 23.33 30.46
C SER A 329 -7.27 23.64 31.48
N ALA A 330 -7.42 22.84 32.54
CA ALA A 330 -8.26 23.19 33.68
C ALA A 330 -7.63 24.27 34.57
N ARG A 331 -6.30 24.41 34.51
CA ARG A 331 -5.49 25.22 35.45
C ARG A 331 -4.78 26.40 34.80
N SER A 332 -4.34 26.26 33.54
CA SER A 332 -3.58 27.28 32.83
C SER A 332 -3.72 27.15 31.30
N PRO A 333 -3.35 28.17 30.51
CA PRO A 333 -3.22 28.02 29.07
C PRO A 333 -2.26 26.89 28.71
N VAL A 334 -2.50 26.22 27.58
CA VAL A 334 -1.64 25.13 27.08
C VAL A 334 -1.12 25.50 25.69
N ILE A 335 0.19 25.42 25.50
CA ILE A 335 0.87 25.49 24.21
C ILE A 335 1.30 24.08 23.80
N ILE A 336 1.09 23.71 22.54
CA ILE A 336 1.51 22.42 21.98
C ILE A 336 2.52 22.70 20.87
N ASP A 337 3.70 22.08 21.00
CA ASP A 337 4.77 21.97 19.99
C ASP A 337 4.70 20.63 19.24
#